data_AF-A0A1Q6XDZ1-F1
#
_entry.id   AF-A0A1Q6XDZ1-F1
#
_cell.length_a   1.000
_cell.length_b   1.000
_cell.length_c   1.000
_cell.angle_alpha   90.00
_cell.angle_beta   90.00
_cell.angle_gamma   90.00
#
_symmetry.space_group_name_H-M   'P 1'
#
loop_
_entity.id
_entity.type
_entity.pdbx_description
1 polymer ?
#
loop_
_entity_poly.entity_id
_entity_poly.type
_entity_poly.pdbx_seq_one_letter_code
_entity_poly.pdbx_strand_id
1 'polypeptide(L)'
;MLFVGTAIAVRPAPAAEKKSEKPYALIFGTVWSPDNHPLYGVRVKIRRADDKKPRWELYSDHNGEFAQRVPAGKADYVVWADLKGYKYNNNKQLQVGTEVTVHIENDERAYIGLHLR
;
A
#
# COMPACT_ATOMS: atom_id res chain seq x y z
N MET A 1 46.33 51.01 9.30
CA MET A 1 45.82 49.65 9.51
C MET A 1 44.78 49.36 8.43
N LEU A 2 45.10 48.46 7.50
CA LEU A 2 44.18 47.99 6.44
C LEU A 2 43.12 47.08 7.06
N PHE A 3 41.84 47.29 6.73
CA PHE A 3 40.83 46.24 6.83
C PHE A 3 40.44 45.83 5.41
N VAL A 4 40.89 44.65 4.98
CA VAL A 4 40.43 43.99 3.75
C VAL A 4 39.21 43.16 4.11
N GLY A 5 38.03 43.62 3.71
CA GLY A 5 36.78 42.88 3.87
C GLY A 5 36.59 41.91 2.70
N THR A 6 36.72 40.62 2.95
CA THR A 6 36.40 39.57 1.97
C THR A 6 34.89 39.39 1.89
N ALA A 7 34.29 39.70 0.72
CA ALA A 7 32.89 39.38 0.45
C ALA A 7 32.76 37.91 0.04
N ILE A 8 31.99 37.12 0.79
CA ILE A 8 31.59 35.76 0.40
C ILE A 8 30.39 35.88 -0.52
N ALA A 9 30.57 35.60 -1.81
CA ALA A 9 29.47 35.47 -2.75
C ALA A 9 28.72 34.16 -2.48
N VAL A 10 27.51 34.25 -1.93
CA VAL A 10 26.58 33.12 -1.83
C VAL A 10 26.12 32.79 -3.25
N ARG A 11 26.60 31.67 -3.79
CA ARG A 11 26.07 31.11 -5.04
C ARG A 11 24.69 30.50 -4.76
N PRO A 12 23.66 30.80 -5.56
CA PRO A 12 22.40 30.07 -5.45
C PRO A 12 22.66 28.60 -5.81
N ALA A 13 22.22 27.69 -4.94
CA ALA A 13 22.22 26.27 -5.24
C ALA A 13 21.34 26.02 -6.49
N PRO A 14 21.73 25.12 -7.40
CA PRO A 14 20.87 24.77 -8.53
C PRO A 14 19.54 24.25 -7.98
N ALA A 15 18.44 24.87 -8.42
CA ALA A 15 17.11 24.38 -8.11
C ALA A 15 17.01 22.95 -8.63
N ALA A 16 16.92 21.99 -7.72
CA ALA A 16 16.71 20.60 -8.08
C ALA A 16 15.42 20.52 -8.89
N GLU A 17 15.53 20.22 -10.18
CA GLU A 17 14.38 19.90 -11.02
C GLU A 17 13.62 18.77 -10.33
N LYS A 18 12.40 19.08 -9.86
CA LYS A 18 11.49 18.09 -9.29
C LYS A 18 11.20 17.08 -10.40
N LYS A 19 11.89 15.94 -10.38
CA LYS A 19 11.54 14.79 -11.22
C LYS A 19 10.06 14.49 -11.00
N SER A 20 9.25 14.66 -12.04
CA SER A 20 7.83 14.32 -11.99
C SER A 20 7.70 12.83 -11.67
N GLU A 21 7.08 12.52 -10.53
CA GLU A 21 6.83 11.14 -10.12
C GLU A 21 5.89 10.47 -11.13
N LYS A 22 6.12 9.18 -11.44
CA LYS A 22 5.24 8.44 -12.35
C LYS A 22 3.85 8.33 -11.71
N PRO A 23 2.76 8.52 -12.48
CA PRO A 23 1.41 8.38 -11.94
C PRO A 23 1.17 6.96 -11.42
N TYR A 24 0.40 6.85 -10.34
CA TYR A 24 0.07 5.58 -9.69
C TYR A 24 -1.38 5.62 -9.18
N ALA A 25 -2.02 4.46 -9.15
CA ALA A 25 -3.22 4.27 -8.35
C ALA A 25 -2.84 3.72 -6.97
N LEU A 26 -3.72 3.92 -5.99
CA LEU A 26 -3.53 3.44 -4.63
C LEU A 26 -4.66 2.49 -4.24
N ILE A 27 -4.31 1.22 -4.00
CA ILE A 27 -5.23 0.28 -3.35
C ILE A 27 -5.05 0.43 -1.85
N PHE A 28 -6.11 0.84 -1.16
CA PHE A 28 -6.16 0.98 0.28
C PHE A 28 -7.25 0.07 0.85
N GLY A 29 -7.01 -0.54 2.01
CA GLY A 29 -8.08 -1.31 2.63
C GLY A 29 -7.81 -1.69 4.08
N THR A 30 -8.82 -2.32 4.68
CA THR A 30 -8.76 -2.82 6.05
C THR A 30 -9.06 -4.32 6.05
N VAL A 31 -8.33 -5.07 6.87
CA VAL A 31 -8.59 -6.50 7.13
C VAL A 31 -9.48 -6.63 8.35
N TRP A 32 -10.59 -7.33 8.20
CA TRP A 32 -11.61 -7.50 9.22
C TRP A 32 -11.71 -8.95 9.68
N SER A 33 -11.84 -9.15 10.98
CA SER A 33 -12.21 -10.43 11.57
C SER A 33 -13.67 -10.77 11.26
N PRO A 34 -14.10 -12.02 11.47
CA PRO A 34 -15.51 -12.42 11.35
C PRO A 34 -16.43 -11.65 12.31
N ASP A 35 -15.86 -11.13 13.39
CA ASP A 35 -16.54 -10.36 14.43
C ASP A 35 -16.45 -8.83 14.15
N ASN A 36 -16.08 -8.41 12.93
CA ASN A 36 -15.92 -7.01 12.48
C ASN A 36 -14.87 -6.18 13.26
N HIS A 37 -13.82 -6.83 13.75
CA HIS A 37 -12.67 -6.13 14.34
C HIS A 37 -11.51 -6.01 13.34
N PRO A 38 -10.80 -4.88 13.29
CA PRO A 38 -9.61 -4.76 12.44
C PRO A 38 -8.51 -5.70 12.92
N LEU A 39 -7.80 -6.32 11.98
CA LEU A 39 -6.76 -7.31 12.27
C LEU A 39 -5.37 -6.82 11.88
N TYR A 40 -4.49 -6.71 12.87
CA TYR A 40 -3.08 -6.36 12.69
C TYR A 40 -2.24 -7.55 12.20
N GLY A 41 -1.27 -7.27 11.32
CA GLY A 41 -0.22 -8.23 10.96
C GLY A 41 -0.69 -9.37 10.06
N VAL A 42 -1.85 -9.22 9.42
CA VAL A 42 -2.33 -10.18 8.42
C VAL A 42 -1.59 -9.91 7.11
N ARG A 43 -1.01 -10.97 6.51
CA ARG A 43 -0.38 -10.85 5.20
C ARG A 43 -1.46 -10.62 4.14
N VAL A 44 -1.28 -9.57 3.34
CA VAL A 44 -2.11 -9.23 2.19
C VAL A 44 -1.30 -9.48 0.93
N LYS A 45 -1.92 -10.10 -0.07
CA LYS A 45 -1.32 -10.38 -1.37
C LYS A 45 -2.12 -9.69 -2.46
N ILE A 46 -1.41 -9.16 -3.44
CA ILE A 46 -2.00 -8.44 -4.57
C ILE A 46 -1.35 -8.94 -5.86
N ARG A 47 -2.18 -9.20 -6.87
CA ARG A 47 -1.75 -9.48 -8.25
C ARG A 47 -2.64 -8.74 -9.24
N ARG A 48 -2.18 -8.53 -10.48
CA ARG A 48 -3.12 -8.24 -11.57
C ARG A 48 -3.95 -9.48 -11.87
N ALA A 49 -5.18 -9.32 -12.34
CA ALA A 49 -6.04 -10.45 -12.68
C ALA A 49 -5.38 -11.42 -13.67
N ASP A 50 -4.61 -10.89 -14.62
CA ASP A 50 -3.88 -11.65 -15.64
C ASP A 50 -2.60 -12.34 -15.13
N ASP A 51 -2.10 -11.96 -13.95
CA ASP A 51 -0.88 -12.52 -13.38
C ASP A 51 -1.18 -13.83 -12.63
N LYS A 52 -0.34 -14.86 -12.82
CA LYS A 52 -0.48 -16.14 -12.08
C LYS A 52 0.00 -16.07 -10.63
N LYS A 53 0.85 -15.11 -10.30
CA LYS A 53 1.54 -15.02 -9.01
C LYS A 53 1.31 -13.66 -8.36
N PRO A 54 1.31 -13.57 -7.02
CA PRO A 54 1.34 -12.29 -6.33
C PRO A 54 2.54 -11.48 -6.80
N ARG A 55 2.30 -10.20 -7.07
CA ARG A 55 3.34 -9.22 -7.39
C ARG A 55 3.70 -8.38 -6.17
N TRP A 56 2.75 -8.19 -5.26
CA TRP A 56 2.97 -7.48 -4.00
C TRP A 56 2.51 -8.33 -2.82
N GLU A 57 3.30 -8.26 -1.74
CA GLU A 57 2.99 -8.83 -0.44
C GLU A 57 3.28 -7.77 0.62
N LEU A 58 2.30 -7.48 1.45
CA LEU A 58 2.37 -6.50 2.54
C LEU A 58 1.62 -7.02 3.76
N TYR A 59 1.64 -6.28 4.86
CA TYR A 59 0.93 -6.64 6.08
C TYR A 59 -0.01 -5.51 6.49
N SER A 60 -1.13 -5.86 7.10
CA SER A 60 -1.98 -4.88 7.75
C SER A 60 -1.29 -4.27 8.97
N ASP A 61 -1.49 -2.98 9.19
CA ASP A 61 -0.95 -2.23 10.32
C ASP A 61 -1.84 -2.36 11.58
N HIS A 62 -1.52 -1.61 12.64
CA HIS A 62 -2.20 -1.71 13.92
C HIS A 62 -3.69 -1.31 13.86
N ASN A 63 -4.10 -0.57 12.84
CA ASN A 63 -5.50 -0.24 12.57
C ASN A 63 -6.16 -1.28 11.64
N GLY A 64 -5.45 -2.35 11.30
CA GLY A 64 -5.85 -3.34 10.31
C GLY A 64 -5.73 -2.84 8.87
N GLU A 65 -5.11 -1.69 8.64
CA GLU A 65 -5.08 -1.01 7.34
C GLU A 65 -3.89 -1.45 6.50
N PHE A 66 -4.01 -1.39 5.18
CA PHE A 66 -2.92 -1.63 4.24
C PHE A 66 -3.04 -0.69 3.04
N ALA A 67 -1.90 -0.38 2.41
CA ALA A 67 -1.83 0.52 1.27
C ALA A 67 -0.76 0.06 0.28
N GLN A 68 -1.12 -0.10 -0.99
CA GLN A 68 -0.19 -0.46 -2.05
C GLN A 68 -0.38 0.42 -3.28
N ARG A 69 0.71 1.07 -3.72
CA ARG A 69 0.76 1.73 -5.02
C ARG A 69 0.83 0.70 -6.14
N VAL A 70 0.00 0.86 -7.16
CA VAL A 70 -0.01 0.02 -8.35
C VAL A 70 0.08 0.90 -9.61
N PRO A 71 0.49 0.37 -10.77
CA PRO A 71 0.48 1.15 -11.99
C PRO A 71 -0.91 1.72 -12.27
N ALA A 72 -0.96 3.02 -12.54
CA ALA A 72 -2.17 3.71 -12.97
C ALA A 72 -2.62 3.21 -14.35
N GLY A 73 -3.89 3.45 -14.67
CA GLY A 73 -4.50 3.05 -15.93
C GLY A 73 -5.31 1.75 -15.80
N LYS A 74 -6.16 1.51 -16.81
CA LYS A 74 -7.12 0.41 -16.84
C LYS A 74 -6.51 -0.96 -16.55
N ALA A 75 -6.85 -1.53 -15.40
CA ALA A 75 -6.46 -2.87 -15.00
C ALA A 75 -7.29 -3.38 -13.81
N ASP A 76 -7.47 -4.69 -13.76
CA ASP A 76 -8.07 -5.38 -12.61
C ASP A 76 -6.99 -5.96 -11.71
N TYR A 77 -7.15 -5.76 -10.41
CA TYR A 77 -6.29 -6.33 -9.38
C TYR A 77 -7.09 -7.27 -8.49
N VAL A 78 -6.48 -8.39 -8.10
CA VAL A 78 -7.03 -9.34 -7.15
C VAL A 78 -6.27 -9.22 -5.84
N VAL A 79 -7.00 -9.00 -4.75
CA VAL A 79 -6.47 -8.78 -3.41
C VAL A 79 -7.04 -9.82 -2.44
N TRP A 80 -6.17 -10.45 -1.64
CA TRP A 80 -6.59 -11.44 -0.66
C TRP A 80 -5.68 -11.51 0.56
N ALA A 81 -6.20 -12.08 1.64
CA ALA A 81 -5.43 -12.35 2.85
C ALA A 81 -4.78 -13.74 2.79
N ASP A 82 -3.53 -13.85 3.23
CA ASP A 82 -2.81 -15.10 3.44
C ASP A 82 -2.61 -15.34 4.94
N LEU A 83 -3.33 -16.32 5.47
CA LEU A 83 -3.29 -16.65 6.90
C LEU A 83 -2.17 -17.63 7.28
N LYS A 84 -1.29 -17.98 6.33
CA LYS A 84 -0.17 -18.89 6.60
C LYS A 84 0.73 -18.34 7.69
N GLY A 85 0.73 -19.01 8.86
CA GLY A 85 1.53 -18.64 10.02
C GLY A 85 0.95 -17.48 10.85
N TYR A 86 -0.25 -17.00 10.51
CA TYR A 86 -0.95 -15.99 11.29
C TYR A 86 -1.57 -16.63 12.54
N LYS A 87 -1.36 -16.01 13.71
CA LYS A 87 -1.92 -16.47 14.99
C LYS A 87 -3.06 -15.54 15.41
N TYR A 88 -4.26 -16.08 15.48
CA TYR A 88 -5.42 -15.38 16.03
C TYR A 88 -5.60 -15.76 17.50
N ASN A 89 -5.66 -14.77 18.38
CA ASN A 89 -5.66 -14.95 19.84
C ASN A 89 -7.03 -15.31 20.43
N ASN A 90 -8.07 -15.45 19.61
CA ASN A 90 -9.46 -15.53 20.08
C ASN A 90 -10.03 -16.96 20.16
N ASN A 91 -9.18 -17.99 20.27
CA ASN A 91 -9.52 -19.43 20.28
C ASN A 91 -10.31 -19.95 19.06
N LYS A 92 -10.77 -19.08 18.16
CA LYS A 92 -11.36 -19.40 16.86
C LYS A 92 -10.26 -19.53 15.81
N GLN A 93 -10.40 -20.46 14.89
CA GLN A 93 -9.54 -20.54 13.71
C GLN A 93 -10.09 -19.61 12.63
N LEU A 94 -9.25 -18.69 12.14
CA LEU A 94 -9.59 -17.85 10.99
C LEU A 94 -9.46 -18.64 9.69
N GLN A 95 -10.37 -18.37 8.77
CA GLN A 95 -10.37 -18.86 7.40
C GLN A 95 -10.21 -17.68 6.45
N VAL A 96 -9.56 -17.94 5.32
CA VAL A 96 -9.37 -16.94 4.27
C VAL A 96 -10.75 -16.55 3.74
N GLY A 97 -10.99 -15.23 3.67
CA GLY A 97 -12.19 -14.67 3.06
C GLY A 97 -12.23 -14.83 1.55
N THR A 98 -13.22 -14.22 0.92
CA THR A 98 -13.29 -14.15 -0.55
C THR A 98 -12.22 -13.18 -1.07
N GLU A 99 -11.59 -13.52 -2.20
CA GLU A 99 -10.72 -12.58 -2.92
C GLU A 99 -11.54 -11.37 -3.40
N VAL A 100 -10.94 -10.18 -3.34
CA VAL A 100 -11.60 -8.95 -3.80
C VAL A 100 -10.96 -8.49 -5.10
N THR A 101 -11.79 -8.27 -6.11
CA THR A 101 -11.38 -7.64 -7.37
C THR A 101 -11.50 -6.12 -7.25
N VAL A 102 -10.43 -5.41 -7.61
CA VAL A 102 -10.34 -3.95 -7.60
C VAL A 102 -10.13 -3.47 -9.03
N HIS A 103 -11.06 -2.66 -9.51
CA HIS A 103 -11.00 -2.02 -10.82
C HIS A 103 -10.27 -0.68 -10.69
N ILE A 104 -9.17 -0.51 -11.42
CA ILE A 104 -8.45 0.76 -11.56
C ILE A 104 -8.60 1.20 -13.00
N GLU A 105 -8.99 2.45 -13.22
CA GLU A 105 -9.07 3.11 -14.52
C GLU A 105 -7.96 4.16 -14.70
N ASN A 106 -7.57 4.89 -13.64
CA ASN A 106 -6.57 5.97 -13.71
C ASN A 106 -5.61 5.97 -12.51
N ASP A 107 -5.24 7.14 -11.97
CA ASP A 107 -4.37 7.37 -10.80
C ASP A 107 -5.18 7.54 -9.50
N GLU A 108 -6.31 6.84 -9.41
CA GLU A 108 -7.27 6.97 -8.32
C GLU A 108 -6.85 6.22 -7.04
N ARG A 109 -7.62 6.46 -5.98
CA ARG A 109 -7.55 5.67 -4.75
C ARG A 109 -8.79 4.79 -4.63
N ALA A 110 -8.57 3.48 -4.64
CA ALA A 110 -9.59 2.48 -4.40
C ALA A 110 -9.57 2.03 -2.92
N TYR A 111 -10.76 1.93 -2.31
CA TYR A 111 -10.95 1.48 -0.93
C TYR A 111 -11.63 0.12 -0.90
N ILE A 112 -11.08 -0.83 -0.13
CA ILE A 112 -11.64 -2.19 0.01
C ILE A 112 -11.61 -2.70 1.45
N GLY A 113 -12.42 -3.73 1.74
CA GLY A 113 -12.38 -4.48 2.99
C GLY A 113 -12.18 -5.98 2.74
N LEU A 114 -11.19 -6.58 3.40
CA LEU A 114 -10.96 -8.03 3.38
C LEU A 114 -11.59 -8.66 4.62
N HIS A 115 -12.74 -9.30 4.48
CA HIS A 115 -13.46 -9.91 5.60
C HIS A 115 -13.12 -11.41 5.69
N LEU A 116 -12.48 -11.80 6.81
CA LEU A 116 -12.16 -13.20 7.11
C LEU A 116 -13.37 -13.94 7.67
N ARG A 117 -13.30 -15.28 7.69
CA ARG A 117 -14.36 -16.17 8.20
C ARG A 117 -13.91 -17.00 9.39
#